data_AF-A0A6G9W8S5-F1
#
_entry.id   AF-A0A6G9W8S5-F1
#
_cell.length_a   1.000
_cell.length_b   1.000
_cell.length_c   1.000
_cell.angle_alpha   90.00
_cell.angle_beta   90.00
_cell.angle_gamma   90.00
#
_symmetry.space_group_name_H-M   'P 1'
#
loop_
_entity.id
_entity.type
_entity.pdbx_description
1 polymer ?
#
loop_
_entity_poly.entity_id
_entity_poly.type
_entity_poly.pdbx_seq_one_letter_code
_entity_poly.pdbx_strand_id
1 'polypeptide(L)' 'MVAIEEQKPLPTVRIEEGFAVIRVPLSEVHGLRVCLADCPCRATKSTATQDIRRRLSKALGLLQQKARL' A
#
# COMPACT_ATOMS: atom_id res chain seq x y z
N MET A 1 -30.62 -12.12 -7.19
CA MET A 1 -29.53 -11.31 -7.77
C MET A 1 -28.26 -11.69 -7.03
N VAL A 2 -27.42 -12.53 -7.63
CA VAL A 2 -26.14 -12.93 -7.02
C VAL A 2 -25.16 -11.82 -7.33
N ALA A 3 -24.68 -11.12 -6.31
CA ALA A 3 -23.54 -10.22 -6.44
C ALA A 3 -22.34 -11.09 -6.83
N ILE A 4 -21.91 -10.95 -8.07
CA ILE A 4 -20.66 -11.52 -8.54
C ILE A 4 -19.56 -10.71 -7.84
N GLU A 5 -19.03 -11.24 -6.73
CA GLU A 5 -17.86 -10.65 -6.09
C GLU A 5 -16.71 -10.74 -7.09
N GLU A 6 -16.29 -9.59 -7.60
CA GLU A 6 -15.15 -9.44 -8.49
C GLU A 6 -13.90 -9.95 -7.75
N GLN A 7 -13.46 -11.17 -8.07
CA GLN A 7 -12.28 -11.78 -7.46
C GLN A 7 -11.05 -10.95 -7.79
N LYS A 8 -10.67 -10.09 -6.85
CA LYS A 8 -9.46 -9.27 -6.97
C LYS A 8 -8.24 -10.19 -6.86
N PRO A 9 -7.29 -10.13 -7.81
CA PRO A 9 -6.14 -11.02 -7.79
C PRO A 9 -5.34 -10.82 -6.50
N LEU A 10 -5.05 -11.93 -5.82
CA LEU A 10 -4.28 -11.92 -4.59
C LEU A 10 -2.87 -11.36 -4.84
N PRO A 11 -2.28 -10.63 -3.87
CA PRO A 11 -0.92 -10.17 -4.01
C PRO A 11 0.05 -11.36 -4.04
N THR A 12 0.96 -11.36 -5.02
CA THR A 12 2.07 -12.32 -5.07
C THR A 12 3.31 -11.70 -4.45
N VAL A 13 4.01 -12.49 -3.63
CA VAL A 13 5.22 -12.08 -2.93
C VAL A 13 6.41 -12.89 -3.44
N ARG A 14 7.54 -12.22 -3.68
CA ARG A 14 8.81 -12.85 -4.06
C ARG A 14 10.01 -12.06 -3.52
N ILE A 15 11.19 -12.66 -3.55
CA ILE A 15 12.46 -11.99 -3.20
C ILE A 15 13.23 -11.80 -4.50
N GLU A 16 13.62 -10.56 -4.80
CA GLU A 16 14.44 -10.21 -5.97
C GLU A 16 15.57 -9.28 -5.51
N GLU A 17 16.82 -9.63 -5.82
CA GLU A 17 18.01 -8.81 -5.50
C GLU A 17 18.13 -8.41 -4.01
N GLY A 18 17.63 -9.26 -3.11
CA GLY A 18 17.60 -8.99 -1.67
C GLY A 18 16.45 -8.09 -1.21
N PHE A 19 15.53 -7.73 -2.10
CA PHE A 19 14.34 -6.95 -1.80
C PHE A 19 13.07 -7.83 -1.79
N ALA A 20 12.16 -7.54 -0.86
CA ALA A 20 10.82 -8.08 -0.91
C ALA A 20 10.01 -7.35 -2.00
N VAL A 21 9.53 -8.10 -2.99
CA VAL A 21 8.69 -7.58 -4.08
C VAL A 21 7.27 -8.09 -3.89
N ILE A 22 6.35 -7.16 -3.66
CA ILE A 22 4.92 -7.42 -3.50
C ILE A 22 4.22 -6.87 -4.74
N ARG A 23 3.61 -7.74 -5.53
CA ARG A 23 2.78 -7.32 -6.67
C ARG A 23 1.36 -7.11 -6.19
N VAL A 24 0.89 -5.87 -6.30
CA VAL A 24 -0.50 -5.46 -6.06
C VAL A 24 -1.06 -4.83 -7.33
N PRO A 25 -2.37 -4.94 -7.60
CA PRO A 25 -2.98 -4.19 -8.69
C PRO A 25 -2.79 -2.68 -8.49
N LEU A 26 -2.49 -1.95 -9.57
CA LEU A 26 -2.29 -0.49 -9.51
C LEU A 26 -3.51 0.25 -8.97
N SER A 27 -4.71 -0.29 -9.18
CA SER A 27 -5.97 0.24 -8.63
C SER A 27 -6.01 0.24 -7.09
N GLU A 28 -5.22 -0.60 -6.42
CA GLU A 28 -5.17 -0.67 -4.95
C GLU A 28 -4.22 0.34 -4.31
N VAL A 29 -3.27 0.86 -5.09
CA VAL A 29 -2.17 1.69 -4.57
C VAL A 29 -2.71 2.93 -3.84
N HIS A 30 -3.81 3.51 -4.32
CA HIS A 30 -4.46 4.63 -3.64
C HIS A 30 -5.04 4.22 -2.28
N GLY A 31 -5.76 3.10 -2.23
CA GLY A 31 -6.34 2.59 -0.99
C GLY A 31 -5.27 2.29 0.06
N LEU A 32 -4.17 1.64 -0.35
CA LEU A 32 -3.03 1.37 0.53
C LEU A 32 -2.42 2.67 1.08
N ARG A 33 -2.28 3.71 0.24
CA ARG A 33 -1.76 5.02 0.66
C ARG A 33 -2.64 5.69 1.71
N VAL A 34 -3.97 5.62 1.55
CA VAL A 34 -4.94 6.18 2.51
C VAL A 34 -4.89 5.41 3.83
N CYS A 35 -4.86 4.08 3.79
CA CYS A 35 -4.77 3.24 4.99
C CYS A 35 -3.47 3.45 5.79
N LEU A 36 -2.39 3.83 5.11
CA LEU A 36 -1.09 4.10 5.72
C LEU A 36 -0.89 5.56 6.16
N ALA A 37 -1.84 6.44 5.85
CA ALA A 37 -1.79 7.82 6.31
C ALA A 37 -1.79 7.88 7.85
N ASP A 38 -1.22 8.96 8.40
CA ASP A 38 -1.17 9.12 9.85
C ASP A 38 -2.59 9.14 10.44
N CYS A 39 -2.78 8.37 11.52
CA CYS A 39 -4.05 8.32 12.22
C CYS A 39 -4.31 9.69 12.87
N PRO A 40 -5.50 10.30 12.69
CA PRO A 40 -5.86 11.56 13.34
C PRO A 40 -6.07 11.41 14.87
N CYS A 41 -5.96 10.19 15.39
CA CYS A 41 -6.08 9.91 16.81
C CYS A 41 -4.92 10.54 17.60
N ARG A 42 -5.25 11.23 18.70
CA ARG A 42 -4.32 11.97 19.59
C ARG A 42 -3.18 11.12 20.19
N ALA A 43 -3.29 9.80 20.13
CA ALA A 43 -2.26 8.86 20.52
C ALA A 43 -1.72 8.17 19.26
N THR A 44 -0.47 8.45 18.90
CA THR A 44 0.25 7.65 17.91
C THR A 44 0.22 6.19 18.38
N LYS A 45 -0.43 5.31 17.61
CA LYS A 45 -0.52 3.86 17.90
C LYS A 45 0.85 3.22 18.21
N SER A 46 1.94 3.83 17.70
CA SER A 46 3.34 3.67 18.12
C SER A 46 4.22 4.63 17.31
N THR A 47 5.16 5.34 17.96
CA THR A 47 6.21 6.13 17.28
C THR A 47 7.19 5.24 16.50
N ALA A 48 7.46 4.03 17.00
CA ALA A 48 8.38 3.07 16.40
C ALA A 48 7.96 2.62 14.99
N THR A 49 6.66 2.64 14.67
CA THR A 49 6.13 2.24 13.35
C THR A 49 5.80 3.43 12.44
N GLN A 50 5.86 4.66 12.95
CA GLN A 50 5.50 5.87 12.21
C GLN A 50 6.42 6.10 11.02
N ASP A 51 7.71 5.85 11.21
CA ASP A 51 8.70 6.02 10.15
C ASP A 51 8.53 4.99 9.03
N ILE A 52 8.21 3.73 9.34
CA ILE A 52 7.91 2.70 8.34
C ILE A 52 6.67 3.07 7.52
N ARG A 53 5.58 3.49 8.17
CA ARG A 53 4.36 3.96 7.48
C ARG A 53 4.65 5.13 6.55
N ARG A 54 5.42 6.13 7.02
CA ARG A 54 5.79 7.30 6.23
C ARG A 54 6.61 6.92 5.00
N ARG A 55 7.64 6.09 5.15
CA ARG A 55 8.48 5.62 4.04
C ARG A 55 7.65 4.87 2.98
N LEU A 56 6.77 3.96 3.42
CA LEU A 56 5.93 3.17 2.54
C LEU A 56 4.87 4.04 1.82
N SER A 57 4.22 4.95 2.53
CA SER A 57 3.25 5.89 1.95
C SER A 57 3.91 6.78 0.88
N LYS A 58 5.12 7.27 1.12
CA LYS A 58 5.90 8.03 0.13
C LYS A 58 6.23 7.18 -1.11
N ALA A 59 6.66 5.92 -0.93
CA ALA A 59 6.96 5.03 -2.03
C ALA A 59 5.73 4.74 -2.90
N LEU A 60 4.56 4.49 -2.29
CA LEU A 60 3.30 4.31 -3.00
C LEU A 60 2.89 5.58 -3.76
N GLY A 61 3.09 6.77 -3.19
CA GLY A 61 2.85 8.04 -3.87
C GLY A 61 3.71 8.22 -5.12
N LEU A 62 4.99 7.88 -5.06
CA LEU A 62 5.89 7.90 -6.22
C LEU A 62 5.46 6.89 -7.29
N LEU A 63 4.99 5.71 -6.88
CA LEU A 63 4.51 4.68 -7.79
C LEU A 63 3.25 5.12 -8.52
N GLN A 64 2.33 5.83 -7.85
CA GLN A 64 1.15 6.43 -8.49
C GLN A 64 1.53 7.50 -9.53
N GLN A 65 2.55 8.31 -9.25
CA GLN A 65 3.02 9.31 -10.21
C GLN A 65 3.60 8.65 -11.46
N LYS A 66 4.39 7.59 -11.29
CA LYS A 66 4.97 6.82 -12.41
C LYS A 66 3.92 6.10 -13.24
N ALA A 67 2.86 5.58 -12.62
CA ALA A 67 1.79 4.87 -13.31
C ALA A 67 0.82 5.78 -14.10
N ARG A 68 0.95 7.11 -13.96
CA ARG A 68 0.09 8.11 -14.64
C ARG A 68 0.71 8.64 -15.94
N LEU A 69 1.92 8.17 -16.29
CA LEU A 69 2.64 8.41 -17.54
C LEU A 69 2.64 7.11 -18.37
#